data_AF-A0A522Y0N9-F1
#
_entry.id   AF-A0A522Y0N9-F1
#
_cell.length_a   1.000
_cell.length_b   1.000
_cell.length_c   1.000
_cell.angle_alpha   90.00
_cell.angle_beta   90.00
_cell.angle_gamma   90.00
#
_symmetry.space_group_name_H-M   'P 1'
#
loop_
_entity.id
_entity.type
_entity.pdbx_description
1 polymer ?
#
loop_
_entity_poly.entity_id
_entity_poly.type
_entity_poly.pdbx_seq_one_letter_code
_entity_poly.pdbx_strand_id
1 'polypeptide(L)'
;MRQVFSSARLENTEAVAQLLRDAGIEVRITDGRSYKGNRRGTSRYSERDTTRPAVWVVRSEDQARARELLREAGLMDSTRPGDGPRLSFRSEFGDGSTRTPAQKRAMKIKLALLAGIIVVVTMAFVHTGQAPRVPDLASPPFDGRVAATLIPVAQAVIGHELDGIDTPVACLSVDHRNATREVLDGLRPARALTIVPASHCIRIADEETGSVHPSSKRKATIVEVYQFRPRAPDAGTIEYSAYHHRMWARYKTL
;
A
#
# COMPACT_ATOMS: atom_id res chain seq x y z
N MET A 1 -31.42 37.18 4.69
CA MET A 1 -30.79 36.66 3.46
C MET A 1 -31.03 35.17 3.35
N ARG A 2 -31.38 34.66 2.16
CA ARG A 2 -31.52 33.21 1.93
C ARG A 2 -30.77 32.79 0.68
N GLN A 3 -30.22 31.58 0.74
CA GLN A 3 -29.51 30.97 -0.36
C GLN A 3 -30.49 30.57 -1.47
N VAL A 4 -30.16 30.94 -2.71
CA VAL A 4 -30.96 30.59 -3.90
C VAL A 4 -30.22 29.66 -4.84
N PHE A 5 -28.89 29.71 -4.86
CA PHE A 5 -28.06 28.91 -5.76
C PHE A 5 -26.69 28.62 -5.14
N SER A 6 -26.11 27.45 -5.45
CA SER A 6 -24.70 27.13 -5.16
C SER A 6 -24.13 26.22 -6.23
N SER A 7 -22.87 26.43 -6.57
CA SER A 7 -22.15 25.60 -7.53
C SER A 7 -20.73 25.32 -7.05
N ALA A 8 -20.15 24.22 -7.54
CA ALA A 8 -18.72 23.95 -7.35
C ALA A 8 -17.82 24.84 -8.23
N ARG A 9 -18.38 25.49 -9.26
CA ARG A 9 -17.69 26.42 -10.16
C ARG A 9 -18.05 27.85 -9.79
N LEU A 10 -17.04 28.66 -9.50
CA LEU A 10 -17.23 30.05 -9.10
C LEU A 10 -17.83 30.87 -10.24
N GLU A 11 -17.43 30.58 -11.47
CA GLU A 11 -17.87 31.27 -12.70
C GLU A 11 -19.39 31.16 -12.88
N ASN A 12 -19.95 29.99 -12.55
CA ASN A 12 -21.40 29.77 -12.60
C ASN A 12 -22.12 30.60 -11.53
N THR A 13 -21.56 30.67 -10.32
CA THR A 13 -22.12 31.47 -9.21
C THR A 13 -22.05 32.97 -9.53
N GLU A 14 -20.99 33.44 -10.17
CA GLU A 14 -20.84 34.82 -10.63
C GLU A 14 -21.82 35.17 -11.76
N ALA A 15 -21.96 34.29 -12.77
CA ALA A 15 -22.91 34.47 -13.86
C ALA A 15 -24.36 34.54 -13.34
N VAL A 16 -24.72 33.68 -12.38
CA VAL A 16 -26.04 33.71 -11.74
C VAL A 16 -26.24 34.97 -10.90
N ALA A 17 -25.22 35.41 -10.17
CA ALA A 17 -25.29 36.67 -9.44
C ALA A 17 -25.49 37.86 -10.39
N GLN A 18 -24.84 37.86 -11.55
CA GLN A 18 -25.02 38.90 -12.57
C GLN A 18 -26.45 38.89 -13.13
N LEU A 19 -26.97 37.72 -13.51
CA LEU A 19 -28.35 37.56 -13.99
C LEU A 19 -29.38 38.14 -12.99
N LEU A 20 -29.20 37.88 -11.70
CA LEU A 20 -30.10 38.41 -10.66
C LEU A 20 -29.94 39.92 -10.46
N ARG A 21 -28.72 40.46 -10.55
CA ARG A 21 -28.49 41.92 -10.49
C ARG A 21 -29.10 42.64 -11.68
N ASP A 22 -29.00 42.07 -12.88
CA ASP A 22 -29.57 42.63 -14.11
C ASP A 22 -31.11 42.70 -14.01
N ALA A 23 -31.73 41.77 -13.28
CA ALA A 23 -33.16 41.79 -12.96
C ALA A 23 -33.54 42.75 -11.81
N GLY A 24 -32.58 43.51 -11.27
CA GLY A 24 -32.77 44.46 -10.17
C GLY A 24 -32.84 43.83 -8.79
N ILE A 25 -32.36 42.59 -8.62
CA ILE A 25 -32.38 41.87 -7.34
C ILE A 25 -31.02 42.00 -6.64
N GLU A 26 -31.05 42.45 -5.39
CA GLU A 26 -29.83 42.61 -4.58
C GLU A 26 -29.33 41.24 -4.06
N VAL A 27 -28.10 40.89 -4.44
CA VAL A 27 -27.49 39.59 -4.13
C VAL A 27 -26.09 39.72 -3.55
N ARG A 28 -25.75 38.79 -2.65
CA ARG A 28 -24.43 38.63 -2.04
C ARG A 28 -23.87 37.24 -2.34
N ILE A 29 -22.63 37.19 -2.79
CA ILE A 29 -21.89 35.95 -3.00
C ILE A 29 -21.13 35.62 -1.71
N THR A 30 -21.27 34.42 -1.17
CA THR A 30 -20.37 33.88 -0.14
C THR A 30 -19.42 32.89 -0.76
N ASP A 31 -18.22 32.78 -0.17
CA ASP A 31 -17.17 31.84 -0.61
C ASP A 31 -16.72 32.08 -2.07
N GLY A 32 -16.99 33.29 -2.57
CA GLY A 32 -16.40 33.81 -3.79
C GLY A 32 -14.92 34.04 -3.54
N ARG A 33 -14.04 33.42 -4.33
CA ARG A 33 -12.60 33.55 -4.15
C ARG A 33 -12.21 35.02 -4.21
N SER A 34 -11.64 35.52 -3.11
CA SER A 34 -11.09 36.87 -3.01
C SER A 34 -10.05 37.10 -4.12
N TYR A 35 -10.12 38.30 -4.71
CA TYR A 35 -9.48 38.91 -5.88
C TYR A 35 -7.97 38.66 -6.16
N LYS A 36 -7.23 37.78 -5.47
CA LYS A 36 -5.78 37.55 -5.70
C LYS A 36 -5.29 36.10 -5.52
N GLY A 37 -6.00 35.12 -6.05
CA GLY A 37 -5.58 33.70 -6.00
C GLY A 37 -5.24 33.12 -7.38
N ASN A 38 -4.03 33.34 -7.89
CA ASN A 38 -3.53 32.71 -9.12
C ASN A 38 -3.35 31.19 -8.92
N ARG A 39 -4.38 30.38 -9.21
CA ARG A 39 -4.21 28.95 -9.50
C ARG A 39 -5.43 28.37 -10.24
N ARG A 40 -5.20 27.91 -11.47
CA ARG A 40 -6.12 27.07 -12.27
C ARG A 40 -6.17 25.67 -11.66
N GLY A 41 -6.94 25.49 -10.58
CA GLY A 41 -7.23 24.17 -10.03
C GLY A 41 -8.48 23.59 -10.68
N THR A 42 -8.38 22.43 -11.30
CA THR A 42 -9.51 21.70 -11.91
C THR A 42 -10.47 21.25 -10.80
N SER A 43 -11.72 21.73 -10.77
CA SER A 43 -12.75 21.27 -9.82
C SER A 43 -12.98 19.76 -9.99
N ARG A 44 -12.70 18.96 -8.96
CA ARG A 44 -12.95 17.52 -8.95
C ARG A 44 -14.33 17.24 -8.33
N TYR A 45 -15.16 16.45 -9.02
CA TYR A 45 -16.51 16.10 -8.56
C TYR A 45 -16.55 15.16 -7.34
N SER A 46 -15.41 14.58 -6.94
CA SER A 46 -15.31 13.63 -5.81
C SER A 46 -15.06 14.29 -4.45
N GLU A 47 -14.71 15.58 -4.40
CA GLU A 47 -14.51 16.29 -3.13
C GLU A 47 -15.85 16.72 -2.55
N ARG A 48 -16.24 16.07 -1.45
CA ARG A 48 -17.54 16.27 -0.80
C ARG A 48 -17.52 17.38 0.27
N ASP A 49 -16.33 17.91 0.60
CA ASP A 49 -16.07 18.65 1.84
C ASP A 49 -15.44 20.04 1.65
N THR A 50 -15.51 20.63 0.46
CA THR A 50 -15.05 22.01 0.23
C THR A 50 -16.22 23.00 0.26
N THR A 51 -16.03 24.14 0.93
CA THR A 51 -17.00 25.23 0.98
C THR A 51 -17.37 25.67 -0.44
N ARG A 52 -18.65 25.55 -0.80
CA ARG A 52 -19.15 25.83 -2.16
C ARG A 52 -19.56 27.30 -2.29
N PRO A 53 -19.09 28.02 -3.32
CA PRO A 53 -19.60 29.34 -3.65
C PRO A 53 -21.13 29.36 -3.78
N ALA A 54 -21.77 30.30 -3.09
CA ALA A 54 -23.23 30.40 -3.03
C ALA A 54 -23.72 31.84 -3.21
N VAL A 55 -24.88 31.97 -3.87
CA VAL A 55 -25.58 33.25 -4.04
C VAL A 55 -26.72 33.35 -3.03
N TRP A 56 -26.73 34.45 -2.30
CA TRP A 56 -27.73 34.79 -1.30
C TRP A 56 -28.48 36.04 -1.72
N VAL A 57 -29.80 36.00 -1.70
CA VAL A 57 -30.62 37.21 -1.90
C VAL A 57 -30.67 37.97 -0.58
N VAL A 58 -30.37 39.27 -0.64
CA VAL A 58 -30.31 40.16 0.53
C VAL A 58 -31.70 40.37 1.12
N ARG A 59 -32.62 40.80 0.26
CA ARG A 59 -34.03 41.10 0.55
C ARG A 59 -34.88 39.82 0.56
N SER A 60 -35.85 39.72 1.46
CA SER A 60 -36.65 38.49 1.59
C SER A 60 -37.78 38.43 0.57
N GLU A 61 -38.32 39.58 0.21
CA GLU A 61 -39.35 39.81 -0.80
C GLU A 61 -38.92 39.37 -2.21
N ASP A 62 -37.64 39.55 -2.56
CA ASP A 62 -37.12 39.23 -3.88
C ASP A 62 -36.84 37.74 -4.10
N GLN A 63 -37.00 36.91 -3.06
CA GLN A 63 -36.67 35.49 -3.15
C GLN A 63 -37.58 34.70 -4.10
N ALA A 64 -38.89 34.99 -4.09
CA ALA A 64 -39.83 34.30 -4.97
C ALA A 64 -39.52 34.63 -6.43
N ARG A 65 -39.29 35.91 -6.71
CA ARG A 65 -38.90 36.42 -8.02
C ARG A 65 -37.56 35.88 -8.49
N ALA A 66 -36.56 35.78 -7.60
CA ALA A 66 -35.27 35.19 -7.92
C ALA A 66 -35.39 33.72 -8.33
N ARG A 67 -36.19 32.92 -7.62
CA ARG A 67 -36.41 31.50 -7.98
C ARG A 67 -37.15 31.33 -9.29
N GLU A 68 -38.12 32.21 -9.55
CA GLU A 68 -38.86 32.22 -10.82
C GLU A 68 -37.91 32.42 -12.00
N LEU A 69 -37.06 33.45 -11.93
CA LEU A 69 -36.03 33.74 -12.95
C LEU A 69 -35.03 32.61 -13.14
N LEU A 70 -34.58 31.98 -12.05
CA LEU A 70 -33.66 30.83 -12.14
C LEU A 70 -34.30 29.62 -12.81
N ARG A 71 -35.60 29.43 -12.63
CA ARG A 71 -36.36 28.37 -13.29
C ARG A 71 -36.65 28.67 -14.76
N GLU A 72 -36.93 29.93 -15.10
CA GLU A 72 -37.02 30.37 -16.51
C GLU A 72 -35.68 30.17 -17.25
N ALA A 73 -34.56 30.41 -16.57
CA ALA A 73 -33.22 30.16 -17.10
C ALA A 73 -32.83 28.67 -17.15
N GLY A 74 -33.71 27.75 -16.73
CA GLY A 74 -33.44 26.31 -16.70
C GLY A 74 -32.39 25.87 -15.66
N LEU A 75 -32.09 26.73 -14.68
CA LEU A 75 -31.09 26.48 -13.63
C LEU A 75 -31.68 25.81 -12.37
N MET A 76 -33.01 25.74 -12.27
CA MET A 76 -33.72 25.06 -11.19
C MET A 76 -34.89 24.25 -11.75
N ASP A 77 -34.98 22.99 -11.34
CA ASP A 77 -36.17 22.18 -11.58
C ASP A 77 -37.31 22.61 -10.67
N SER A 78 -38.53 22.60 -11.20
CA SER A 78 -39.74 22.82 -10.42
C SER A 78 -39.84 21.76 -9.32
N THR A 79 -39.89 22.20 -8.06
CA THR A 79 -40.20 21.33 -6.91
C THR A 79 -41.69 20.98 -6.82
N ARG A 80 -42.52 21.39 -7.79
CA ARG A 80 -43.94 21.00 -7.85
C ARG A 80 -44.02 19.54 -8.30
N PRO A 81 -44.57 18.62 -7.51
CA PRO A 81 -44.72 17.22 -7.91
C PRO A 81 -45.63 17.17 -9.15
N GLY A 82 -45.06 16.95 -10.34
CA GLY A 82 -45.82 16.65 -11.56
C GLY A 82 -45.58 17.50 -12.80
N ASP A 83 -44.83 18.61 -12.74
CA ASP A 83 -44.79 19.60 -13.84
C ASP A 83 -43.39 19.90 -14.40
N GLY A 84 -42.40 19.06 -14.10
CA GLY A 84 -41.08 19.10 -14.75
C GLY A 84 -41.03 18.17 -15.97
N PRO A 85 -40.26 18.49 -17.03
CA PRO A 85 -39.96 17.54 -18.08
C PRO A 85 -39.37 16.29 -17.42
N ARG A 86 -40.09 15.17 -17.50
CA ARG A 86 -39.60 13.87 -17.04
C ARG A 86 -38.50 13.41 -17.99
N LEU A 87 -37.32 14.02 -17.89
CA LEU A 87 -36.09 13.40 -18.34
C LEU A 87 -35.87 12.22 -17.40
N SER A 88 -36.42 11.07 -17.80
CA SER A 88 -36.09 9.78 -17.25
C SER A 88 -34.63 9.51 -17.58
N PHE A 89 -33.73 10.09 -16.79
CA PHE A 89 -32.41 9.51 -16.63
C PHE A 89 -32.67 8.09 -16.09
N ARG A 90 -32.64 7.11 -16.98
CA ARG A 90 -32.36 5.73 -16.63
C ARG A 90 -31.02 5.74 -15.94
N SER A 91 -31.02 5.97 -14.64
CA SER A 91 -29.90 5.60 -13.80
C SER A 91 -29.83 4.07 -13.89
N GLU A 92 -28.80 3.55 -14.55
CA GLU A 92 -28.40 2.13 -14.45
C GLU A 92 -28.03 1.73 -13.01
N PHE A 93 -28.14 2.63 -12.04
CA PHE A 93 -28.20 2.32 -10.63
C PHE A 93 -29.60 1.79 -10.31
N GLY A 94 -29.73 0.48 -10.51
CA GLY A 94 -30.96 -0.29 -10.44
C GLY A 94 -31.82 0.01 -9.22
N ASP A 95 -33.06 0.39 -9.52
CA ASP A 95 -34.16 0.44 -8.60
C ASP A 95 -34.36 -0.95 -7.96
N GLY A 96 -34.34 -1.02 -6.64
CA GLY A 96 -34.22 -2.27 -5.87
C GLY A 96 -35.45 -3.18 -5.90
N SER A 97 -36.49 -2.86 -6.67
CA SER A 97 -37.82 -3.46 -6.53
C SER A 97 -38.14 -4.64 -7.45
N THR A 98 -37.28 -5.00 -8.42
CA THR A 98 -37.58 -6.12 -9.35
C THR A 98 -36.38 -7.04 -9.65
N ARG A 99 -35.55 -7.37 -8.65
CA ARG A 99 -34.58 -8.47 -8.81
C ARG A 99 -35.31 -9.81 -8.78
N THR A 100 -35.23 -10.57 -9.89
CA THR A 100 -35.75 -11.94 -9.98
C THR A 100 -35.11 -12.84 -8.90
N PRO A 101 -35.79 -13.90 -8.43
CA PRO A 101 -35.25 -14.78 -7.39
C PRO A 101 -33.90 -15.40 -7.80
N ALA A 102 -33.67 -15.60 -9.09
CA ALA A 102 -32.39 -16.03 -9.65
C ALA A 102 -31.27 -14.98 -9.46
N GLN A 103 -31.54 -13.70 -9.69
CA GLN A 103 -30.56 -12.61 -9.49
C GLN A 103 -30.22 -12.41 -8.00
N LYS A 104 -31.20 -12.60 -7.10
CA LYS A 104 -30.93 -12.59 -5.64
C LYS A 104 -30.02 -13.74 -5.22
N ARG A 105 -30.17 -14.94 -5.80
CA ARG A 105 -29.29 -16.10 -5.54
C ARG A 105 -27.88 -15.86 -6.10
N ALA A 106 -27.76 -15.34 -7.32
CA ALA A 106 -26.48 -15.00 -7.91
C ALA A 106 -25.72 -13.92 -7.09
N MET A 107 -26.44 -12.94 -6.54
CA MET A 107 -25.84 -11.92 -5.66
C MET A 107 -25.32 -12.53 -4.35
N LYS A 108 -26.06 -13.46 -3.73
CA LYS A 108 -25.61 -14.17 -2.52
C LYS A 108 -24.37 -15.02 -2.77
N ILE A 109 -24.31 -15.74 -3.90
CA ILE A 109 -23.15 -16.55 -4.30
C ILE A 109 -21.94 -15.65 -4.55
N LYS A 110 -22.12 -14.54 -5.28
CA LYS A 110 -21.04 -13.58 -5.53
C LYS A 110 -20.49 -12.99 -4.23
N LEU A 111 -21.36 -12.67 -3.27
CA LEU A 111 -20.96 -12.15 -1.97
C LEU A 111 -20.20 -13.21 -1.14
N ALA A 112 -20.67 -14.46 -1.14
CA ALA A 112 -19.99 -15.56 -0.46
C ALA A 112 -18.59 -15.83 -1.05
N LEU A 113 -18.44 -15.75 -2.37
CA LEU A 113 -17.16 -15.93 -3.05
C LEU A 113 -16.19 -14.78 -2.73
N LEU A 114 -16.68 -13.53 -2.67
CA LEU A 114 -15.89 -12.36 -2.26
C LEU A 114 -15.43 -12.46 -0.81
N ALA A 115 -16.31 -12.90 0.10
CA ALA A 115 -15.95 -13.15 1.49
C ALA A 115 -14.88 -14.26 1.61
N GLY A 116 -15.01 -15.33 0.82
CA GLY A 116 -13.99 -16.39 0.74
C GLY A 116 -12.62 -15.88 0.29
N ILE A 117 -12.57 -15.04 -0.74
CA ILE A 117 -11.33 -14.42 -1.21
C ILE A 117 -10.70 -13.55 -0.11
N ILE A 118 -11.51 -12.75 0.59
CA ILE A 118 -11.01 -11.92 1.70
C ILE A 118 -10.40 -12.80 2.79
N VAL A 119 -11.05 -13.90 3.17
CA VAL A 119 -10.52 -14.84 4.18
C VAL A 119 -9.21 -15.49 3.72
N VAL A 120 -9.10 -15.91 2.46
CA VAL A 120 -7.85 -16.49 1.93
C VAL A 120 -6.73 -15.45 1.89
N VAL A 121 -7.04 -14.21 1.48
CA VAL A 121 -6.06 -13.12 1.45
C VAL A 121 -5.60 -12.75 2.86
N THR A 122 -6.51 -12.63 3.83
CA THR A 122 -6.13 -12.33 5.22
C THR A 122 -5.32 -13.47 5.82
N MET A 123 -5.69 -14.73 5.56
CA MET A 123 -4.92 -15.89 6.02
C MET A 123 -3.54 -15.94 5.38
N ALA A 124 -3.42 -15.68 4.07
CA ALA A 124 -2.13 -15.56 3.39
C ALA A 124 -1.30 -14.39 3.93
N PHE A 125 -1.92 -13.26 4.26
CA PHE A 125 -1.24 -12.11 4.85
C PHE A 125 -0.77 -12.39 6.29
N VAL A 126 -1.52 -13.15 7.08
CA VAL A 126 -1.11 -13.59 8.42
C VAL A 126 0.03 -14.62 8.34
N HIS A 127 -0.01 -15.52 7.35
CA HIS A 127 1.10 -16.47 7.10
C HIS A 127 2.37 -15.79 6.58
N THR A 128 2.26 -14.70 5.82
CA THR A 128 3.41 -13.97 5.25
C THR A 128 3.88 -12.81 6.13
N GLY A 129 3.01 -12.28 7.00
CA GLY A 129 3.27 -11.17 7.91
C GLY A 129 3.85 -11.58 9.27
N GLN A 130 4.13 -12.87 9.49
CA GLN A 130 5.05 -13.30 10.54
C GLN A 130 6.49 -12.91 10.13
N ALA A 131 6.76 -11.60 10.14
CA ALA A 131 8.12 -11.12 10.24
C ALA A 131 8.71 -11.73 11.51
N PRO A 132 9.84 -12.47 11.44
CA PRO A 132 10.50 -12.93 12.65
C PRO A 132 10.80 -11.69 13.48
N ARG A 133 10.20 -11.60 14.67
CA ARG A 133 10.62 -10.62 15.66
C ARG A 133 12.09 -10.89 15.88
N VAL A 134 12.94 -9.90 15.61
CA VAL A 134 14.35 -9.96 16.00
C VAL A 134 14.35 -10.27 17.50
N PRO A 135 14.84 -11.44 17.94
CA PRO A 135 14.92 -11.72 19.35
C PRO A 135 15.94 -10.74 19.92
N ASP A 136 15.49 -9.76 20.68
CA ASP A 136 16.38 -8.98 21.52
C ASP A 136 16.59 -9.84 22.78
N LEU A 137 17.74 -10.50 22.92
CA LEU A 137 18.00 -11.36 24.08
C LEU A 137 18.34 -10.51 25.31
N ALA A 138 17.41 -9.67 25.72
CA ALA A 138 17.32 -9.27 27.12
C ALA A 138 16.69 -10.39 27.97
N SER A 139 15.98 -11.36 27.38
CA SER A 139 15.43 -12.54 28.08
C SER A 139 14.93 -13.66 27.15
N PRO A 140 15.68 -14.76 26.92
CA PRO A 140 15.11 -16.04 26.54
C PRO A 140 15.42 -17.13 27.58
N PRO A 141 14.76 -18.30 27.56
CA PRO A 141 15.31 -19.46 28.26
C PRO A 141 16.68 -19.79 27.65
N PHE A 142 17.74 -19.64 28.45
CA PHE A 142 19.10 -20.07 28.13
C PHE A 142 19.25 -21.58 28.36
N ASP A 143 18.34 -22.36 27.76
CA ASP A 143 18.20 -23.80 27.99
C ASP A 143 19.01 -24.65 27.00
N GLY A 144 19.79 -24.00 26.12
CA GLY A 144 20.61 -24.67 25.10
C GLY A 144 19.79 -25.28 23.96
N ARG A 145 18.48 -25.00 23.88
CA ARG A 145 17.66 -25.39 22.73
C ARG A 145 17.93 -24.49 21.54
N VAL A 146 17.54 -24.97 20.36
CA VAL A 146 17.64 -24.20 19.12
C VAL A 146 16.69 -23.01 19.21
N ALA A 147 17.24 -21.80 19.13
CA ALA A 147 16.52 -20.54 19.08
C ALA A 147 16.74 -19.87 17.72
N ALA A 148 15.94 -18.85 17.42
CA ALA A 148 16.15 -18.03 16.23
C ALA A 148 17.52 -17.32 16.32
N THR A 149 18.26 -17.33 15.22
CA THR A 149 19.59 -16.73 15.17
C THR A 149 19.47 -15.21 15.31
N LEU A 150 20.27 -14.63 16.21
CA LEU A 150 20.34 -13.17 16.37
C LEU A 150 21.04 -12.54 15.18
N ILE A 151 20.51 -11.41 14.72
CA ILE A 151 21.10 -10.63 13.62
C ILE A 151 22.59 -10.32 13.85
N PRO A 152 23.02 -9.77 15.01
CA PRO A 152 24.44 -9.48 15.23
C PRO A 152 25.31 -10.75 15.24
N VAL A 153 24.78 -11.87 15.75
CA VAL A 153 25.49 -13.15 15.79
C VAL A 153 25.65 -13.70 14.36
N ALA A 154 24.59 -13.67 13.54
CA ALA A 154 24.64 -14.06 12.14
C ALA A 154 25.64 -13.19 11.36
N GLN A 155 25.61 -11.86 11.55
CA GLN A 155 26.52 -10.93 10.90
C GLN A 155 27.98 -11.19 11.28
N ALA A 156 28.27 -11.47 12.55
CA ALA A 156 29.62 -11.76 13.02
C ALA A 156 30.19 -13.05 12.41
N VAL A 157 29.42 -14.15 12.45
CA VAL A 157 29.84 -15.44 11.90
C VAL A 157 29.99 -15.38 10.39
N ILE A 158 29.00 -14.82 9.69
CA ILE A 158 29.06 -14.68 8.23
C ILE A 158 30.22 -13.77 7.85
N GLY A 159 30.35 -12.61 8.48
CA GLY A 159 31.43 -11.66 8.22
C GLY A 159 32.82 -12.29 8.33
N HIS A 160 33.06 -13.07 9.38
CA HIS A 160 34.32 -13.80 9.56
C HIS A 160 34.57 -14.82 8.44
N GLU A 161 33.53 -15.52 7.97
CA GLU A 161 33.69 -16.48 6.88
C GLU A 161 33.86 -15.83 5.50
N LEU A 162 33.26 -14.67 5.26
CA LEU A 162 33.37 -13.97 3.97
C LEU A 162 34.82 -13.64 3.60
N ASP A 163 35.69 -13.38 4.59
CA ASP A 163 37.10 -13.10 4.35
C ASP A 163 37.89 -14.33 3.86
N GLY A 164 37.40 -15.54 4.18
CA GLY A 164 37.99 -16.81 3.78
C GLY A 164 37.41 -17.39 2.48
N ILE A 165 36.53 -16.67 1.78
CA ILE A 165 35.93 -17.09 0.53
C ILE A 165 36.77 -16.63 -0.66
N ASP A 166 37.15 -17.58 -1.51
CA ASP A 166 37.91 -17.32 -2.74
C ASP A 166 37.01 -17.29 -3.99
N THR A 167 35.71 -17.55 -3.85
CA THR A 167 34.77 -17.40 -4.96
C THR A 167 34.29 -15.95 -5.07
N PRO A 168 33.89 -15.50 -6.27
CA PRO A 168 33.44 -14.13 -6.48
C PRO A 168 32.02 -13.80 -5.97
N VAL A 169 31.22 -14.81 -5.63
CA VAL A 169 29.83 -14.63 -5.19
C VAL A 169 29.61 -15.42 -3.90
N ALA A 170 29.07 -14.78 -2.87
CA ALA A 170 28.64 -15.46 -1.65
C ALA A 170 27.12 -15.40 -1.51
N CYS A 171 26.53 -16.57 -1.28
CA CYS A 171 25.08 -16.73 -1.21
C CYS A 171 24.70 -17.07 0.21
N LEU A 172 23.89 -16.22 0.84
CA LEU A 172 23.73 -16.23 2.30
C LEU A 172 22.34 -16.69 2.73
N SER A 173 22.31 -17.60 3.71
CA SER A 173 21.10 -18.03 4.43
C SER A 173 21.30 -18.02 5.95
N VAL A 174 20.20 -17.76 6.65
CA VAL A 174 20.08 -17.80 8.11
C VAL A 174 18.83 -18.61 8.46
N ASP A 175 18.96 -19.58 9.36
CA ASP A 175 17.88 -20.47 9.82
C ASP A 175 17.12 -21.13 8.65
N HIS A 176 17.87 -21.65 7.66
CA HIS A 176 17.35 -22.25 6.42
C HIS A 176 16.47 -21.32 5.55
N ARG A 177 16.54 -20.01 5.79
CA ARG A 177 15.86 -18.98 5.00
C ARG A 177 16.88 -18.04 4.36
N ASN A 178 16.48 -17.36 3.30
CA ASN A 178 17.29 -16.29 2.72
C ASN A 178 17.64 -15.26 3.80
N ALA A 179 18.90 -14.83 3.83
CA ALA A 179 19.32 -13.76 4.72
C ALA A 179 18.46 -12.50 4.50
N THR A 180 17.99 -11.91 5.59
CA THR A 180 17.20 -10.67 5.55
C THR A 180 18.07 -9.51 5.08
N ARG A 181 17.45 -8.46 4.54
CA ARG A 181 18.18 -7.25 4.11
C ARG A 181 19.01 -6.65 5.25
N GLU A 182 18.49 -6.67 6.47
CA GLU A 182 19.19 -6.19 7.66
C GLU A 182 20.50 -6.96 7.93
N VAL A 183 20.51 -8.29 7.77
CA VAL A 183 21.75 -9.08 7.86
C VAL A 183 22.71 -8.68 6.73
N LEU A 184 22.22 -8.59 5.50
CA LEU A 184 23.04 -8.26 4.32
C LEU A 184 23.67 -6.86 4.41
N ASP A 185 22.89 -5.86 4.81
CA ASP A 185 23.28 -4.45 4.87
C ASP A 185 24.33 -4.19 5.98
N GLY A 186 24.38 -5.04 7.00
CA GLY A 186 25.40 -4.98 8.05
C GLY A 186 26.73 -5.64 7.67
N LEU A 187 26.78 -6.40 6.57
CA LEU A 187 28.02 -7.05 6.13
C LEU A 187 28.90 -6.07 5.35
N ARG A 188 30.20 -6.12 5.64
CA ARG A 188 31.24 -5.33 4.97
C ARG A 188 32.38 -6.28 4.60
N PRO A 189 32.28 -7.01 3.47
CA PRO A 189 33.34 -7.93 3.07
C PRO A 189 34.62 -7.15 2.77
N ALA A 190 35.78 -7.69 3.16
CA ALA A 190 37.08 -7.05 2.90
C ALA A 190 37.44 -7.02 1.39
N ARG A 191 36.86 -7.93 0.60
CA ARG A 191 37.05 -8.04 -0.85
C ARG A 191 35.79 -7.63 -1.61
N ALA A 192 35.95 -7.29 -2.90
CA ALA A 192 34.85 -7.00 -3.82
C ALA A 192 34.04 -8.29 -4.17
N LEU A 193 33.33 -8.81 -3.17
CA LEU A 193 32.51 -10.00 -3.24
C LEU A 193 31.06 -9.61 -3.53
N THR A 194 30.41 -10.31 -4.45
CA THR A 194 28.97 -10.11 -4.68
C THR A 194 28.19 -10.93 -3.67
N ILE A 195 27.50 -10.26 -2.75
CA ILE A 195 26.65 -10.91 -1.76
C ILE A 195 25.22 -10.99 -2.31
N VAL A 196 24.65 -12.19 -2.32
CA VAL A 196 23.28 -12.45 -2.76
C VAL A 196 22.54 -13.37 -1.77
N PRO A 197 21.20 -13.41 -1.77
CA PRO A 197 20.46 -14.41 -1.00
C PRO A 197 20.76 -15.85 -1.48
N ALA A 198 20.73 -16.83 -0.57
CA ALA A 198 21.04 -18.23 -0.90
C ALA A 198 20.21 -18.79 -2.07
N SER A 199 18.93 -18.41 -2.19
CA SER A 199 18.06 -18.86 -3.27
C SER A 199 18.51 -18.42 -4.67
N HIS A 200 19.44 -17.48 -4.78
CA HIS A 200 20.00 -17.05 -6.06
C HIS A 200 21.10 -17.97 -6.56
N CYS A 201 21.54 -18.96 -5.77
CA CYS A 201 22.62 -19.86 -6.14
C CYS A 201 22.16 -21.30 -6.20
N ILE A 202 22.79 -22.07 -7.09
CA ILE A 202 22.54 -23.49 -7.23
C ILE A 202 23.69 -24.24 -6.58
N ARG A 203 23.34 -25.11 -5.64
CA ARG A 203 24.28 -26.02 -4.99
C ARG A 203 24.62 -27.15 -5.96
N ILE A 204 25.89 -27.25 -6.33
CA ILE A 204 26.39 -28.31 -7.21
C ILE A 204 27.53 -29.03 -6.48
N ALA A 205 27.42 -30.35 -6.37
CA ALA A 205 28.37 -31.18 -5.63
C ALA A 205 29.62 -31.57 -6.44
N ASP A 206 29.53 -31.42 -7.76
CA ASP A 206 30.63 -31.65 -8.70
C ASP A 206 31.85 -30.79 -8.39
N GLU A 207 33.05 -31.39 -8.41
CA GLU A 207 34.30 -30.73 -8.05
C GLU A 207 34.80 -29.77 -9.14
N GLU A 208 34.54 -30.09 -10.41
CA GLU A 208 35.00 -29.27 -11.53
C GLU A 208 34.18 -27.97 -11.63
N THR A 209 32.86 -28.12 -11.50
CA THR A 209 31.90 -27.02 -11.64
C THR A 209 31.78 -26.21 -10.35
N GLY A 210 31.50 -26.90 -9.24
CA GLY A 210 31.09 -26.32 -7.97
C GLY A 210 29.83 -25.47 -8.05
N SER A 211 29.41 -24.93 -6.91
CA SER A 211 28.18 -24.13 -6.81
C SER A 211 28.31 -22.84 -7.63
N VAL A 212 27.21 -22.42 -8.25
CA VAL A 212 27.19 -21.30 -9.21
C VAL A 212 26.04 -20.34 -8.96
N HIS A 213 26.27 -19.07 -9.29
CA HIS A 213 25.23 -18.06 -9.39
C HIS A 213 24.72 -18.00 -10.85
N PRO A 214 23.50 -18.49 -11.15
CA PRO A 214 23.03 -18.67 -12.53
C PRO A 214 22.96 -17.38 -13.34
N SER A 215 22.59 -16.27 -12.68
CA SER A 215 22.44 -14.97 -13.36
C SER A 215 23.78 -14.42 -13.86
N SER A 216 24.87 -14.61 -13.11
CA SER A 216 26.21 -14.14 -13.54
C SER A 216 27.10 -15.24 -14.10
N LYS A 217 26.69 -16.52 -14.02
CA LYS A 217 27.49 -17.72 -14.34
C LYS A 217 28.85 -17.77 -13.62
N ARG A 218 28.93 -17.14 -12.45
CA ARG A 218 30.17 -17.10 -11.64
C ARG A 218 30.12 -18.18 -10.58
N LYS A 219 31.29 -18.72 -10.23
CA LYS A 219 31.45 -19.63 -9.08
C LYS A 219 30.96 -18.94 -7.81
N ALA A 220 30.28 -19.68 -6.97
CA ALA A 220 29.66 -19.15 -5.77
C ALA A 220 29.87 -20.07 -4.57
N THR A 221 30.04 -19.49 -3.39
CA THR A 221 30.07 -20.21 -2.12
C THR A 221 28.78 -19.92 -1.37
N ILE A 222 28.08 -20.97 -0.96
CA ILE A 222 26.84 -20.86 -0.18
C ILE A 222 27.23 -20.92 1.29
N VAL A 223 26.95 -19.85 2.04
CA VAL A 223 27.18 -19.77 3.48
C VAL A 223 25.84 -19.80 4.19
N GLU A 224 25.69 -20.77 5.08
CA GLU A 224 24.46 -21.01 5.81
C GLU A 224 24.73 -21.07 7.31
N VAL A 225 24.09 -20.19 8.07
CA VAL A 225 23.95 -20.30 9.52
C VAL A 225 22.63 -20.98 9.79
N TYR A 226 22.63 -22.16 10.42
CA TYR A 226 21.40 -22.98 10.50
C TYR A 226 20.95 -23.34 11.91
N GLN A 227 21.82 -23.26 12.93
CA GLN A 227 21.42 -23.49 14.32
C GLN A 227 22.13 -22.52 15.26
N PHE A 228 21.35 -21.87 16.11
CA PHE A 228 21.84 -21.08 17.24
C PHE A 228 21.24 -21.61 18.55
N ARG A 229 22.09 -21.84 19.55
CA ARG A 229 21.73 -22.41 20.86
C ARG A 229 22.26 -21.51 21.97
N PRO A 230 21.45 -20.55 22.47
CA PRO A 230 21.87 -19.67 23.55
C PRO A 230 22.01 -20.46 24.87
N ARG A 231 23.11 -20.24 25.60
CA ARG A 231 23.41 -20.86 26.91
C ARG A 231 23.50 -19.85 28.06
N ALA A 232 23.76 -18.58 27.75
CA ALA A 232 23.77 -17.45 28.67
C ALA A 232 23.48 -16.16 27.88
N PRO A 233 23.25 -15.00 28.54
CA PRO A 233 23.02 -13.72 27.87
C PRO A 233 24.11 -13.33 26.87
N ASP A 234 25.34 -13.76 27.15
CA ASP A 234 26.57 -13.44 26.42
C ASP A 234 27.23 -14.69 25.80
N ALA A 235 26.62 -15.87 25.94
CA ALA A 235 27.20 -17.12 25.47
C ALA A 235 26.17 -17.99 24.74
N GLY A 236 26.59 -18.61 23.65
CA GLY A 236 25.79 -19.54 22.88
C GLY A 236 26.67 -20.37 21.96
N THR A 237 26.07 -21.40 21.38
CA THR A 237 26.71 -22.23 20.35
C THR A 237 26.02 -21.95 19.02
N ILE A 238 26.80 -21.74 17.96
CA ILE A 238 26.29 -21.50 16.61
C ILE A 238 26.91 -22.49 15.63
N GLU A 239 26.07 -23.10 14.81
CA GLU A 239 26.49 -23.99 13.74
C GLU A 239 26.30 -23.33 12.38
N TYR A 240 27.33 -23.41 11.56
CA TYR A 240 27.30 -22.87 10.21
C TYR A 240 28.05 -23.77 9.23
N SER A 241 27.72 -23.58 7.95
CA SER A 241 28.41 -24.22 6.85
C SER A 241 28.78 -23.24 5.75
N ALA A 242 29.92 -23.47 5.11
CA ALA A 242 30.33 -22.78 3.89
C ALA A 242 30.62 -23.83 2.82
N TYR A 243 29.80 -23.87 1.77
CA TYR A 243 29.77 -24.94 0.77
C TYR A 243 30.00 -24.38 -0.64
N HIS A 244 30.99 -24.93 -1.35
CA HIS A 244 31.14 -24.73 -2.79
C HIS A 244 30.94 -26.05 -3.56
N HIS A 245 31.63 -27.11 -3.18
CA HIS A 245 31.48 -28.48 -3.71
C HIS A 245 31.88 -29.52 -2.66
N ARG A 246 31.84 -30.82 -2.99
CA ARG A 246 32.12 -31.91 -2.03
C ARG A 246 33.48 -31.81 -1.31
N MET A 247 34.55 -31.43 -2.04
CA MET A 247 35.89 -31.24 -1.46
C MET A 247 36.13 -29.86 -0.84
N TRP A 248 35.19 -28.93 -0.96
CA TRP A 248 35.31 -27.56 -0.46
C TRP A 248 34.02 -27.19 0.27
N ALA A 249 33.82 -27.89 1.38
CA ALA A 249 32.78 -27.65 2.34
C ALA A 249 33.42 -27.54 3.73
N ARG A 250 33.07 -26.49 4.48
CA ARG A 250 33.45 -26.31 5.87
C ARG A 250 32.20 -26.37 6.71
N TYR A 251 32.22 -27.19 7.76
CA TYR A 251 31.17 -27.30 8.77
C TYR A 251 31.82 -27.04 10.10
N LYS A 252 31.32 -26.04 10.83
CA LYS A 252 31.91 -25.61 12.08
C LYS A 252 30.83 -25.25 13.08
N THR A 253 31.20 -25.45 14.34
CA THR A 253 30.42 -25.08 15.51
C THR A 253 31.28 -24.13 16.32
N LEU A 254 30.79 -22.93 16.59
CA LEU A 254 31.44 -21.90 17.41
C LEU A 254 30.69 -21.72 18.73
#